data_AF-A0A932C3B0-F1
#
_entry.id   AF-A0A932C3B0-F1
#
_cell.length_a   1.000
_cell.length_b   1.000
_cell.length_c   1.000
_cell.angle_alpha   90.00
_cell.angle_beta   90.00
_cell.angle_gamma   90.00
#
_symmetry.space_group_name_H-M   'P 1'
#
loop_
_entity.id
_entity.type
_entity.pdbx_description
1 polymer ?
#
loop_
_entity_poly.entity_id
_entity_poly.type
_entity_poly.pdbx_seq_one_letter_code
_entity_poly.pdbx_strand_id
1 'polypeptide(L)'
;MLCREFRAHYAAYLDVAVDAGTMQAMERHAAMCARCSRMDSAVRRGLMLARNLPEITPSARFAARLDARLVAERIAAREEALARKRPPTLRVMGVLAASLVAMGWLAGQRAPASESWRIATSEIAPIPVAEWRPAPALRIRSAPLRDPAVVTVASTSARPQWMASAPVPMSAVSYTPAIVDGQAGTR
;
A
#
# COMPACT_ATOMS: atom_id res chain seq x y z
N MET A 1 -34.54 -8.44 -25.46
CA MET A 1 -34.67 -8.97 -24.09
C MET A 1 -36.14 -9.21 -23.74
N LEU A 2 -36.39 -10.13 -22.81
CA LEU A 2 -37.74 -10.49 -22.35
C LEU A 2 -38.16 -9.65 -21.12
N CYS A 3 -39.47 -9.53 -20.85
CA CYS A 3 -39.97 -8.79 -19.69
C CYS A 3 -39.44 -9.34 -18.35
N ARG A 4 -39.27 -10.66 -18.24
CA ARG A 4 -38.76 -11.32 -17.03
C ARG A 4 -37.29 -10.94 -16.78
N GLU A 5 -36.50 -10.95 -17.84
CA GLU A 5 -35.09 -10.57 -17.83
C GLU A 5 -34.91 -9.09 -17.47
N PHE A 6 -35.70 -8.20 -18.08
CA PHE A 6 -35.73 -6.78 -17.73
C PHE A 6 -35.99 -6.56 -16.24
N ARG A 7 -36.99 -7.26 -15.66
CA ARG A 7 -37.31 -7.16 -14.24
C ARG A 7 -36.21 -7.71 -13.33
N ALA A 8 -35.54 -8.79 -13.73
CA ALA A 8 -34.44 -9.38 -12.96
C ALA A 8 -33.24 -8.43 -12.88
N HIS A 9 -32.96 -7.68 -13.95
CA HIS A 9 -31.85 -6.71 -14.00
C HIS A 9 -32.24 -5.28 -13.62
N TYR A 10 -33.50 -5.01 -13.28
CA TYR A 10 -34.02 -3.64 -13.16
C TYR A 10 -33.32 -2.82 -12.06
N ALA A 11 -33.00 -3.42 -10.91
CA ALA A 11 -32.28 -2.74 -9.84
C ALA A 11 -30.86 -2.34 -10.28
N ALA A 12 -30.10 -3.27 -10.86
CA ALA A 12 -28.77 -3.00 -11.38
C ALA A 12 -28.79 -1.95 -12.51
N TYR A 13 -29.84 -1.96 -13.34
CA TYR A 13 -30.06 -0.92 -14.35
C TYR A 13 -30.26 0.47 -13.74
N LEU A 14 -31.08 0.58 -12.68
CA LEU A 14 -31.29 1.86 -11.98
C LEU A 14 -30.00 2.40 -11.35
N ASP A 15 -29.16 1.51 -10.83
CA ASP A 15 -27.87 1.85 -10.22
C ASP A 15 -26.73 1.99 -11.23
N VAL A 16 -27.01 1.88 -12.54
CA VAL A 16 -26.01 1.92 -13.63
C VAL A 16 -24.89 0.89 -13.41
N ALA A 17 -25.27 -0.27 -12.88
CA ALA A 17 -24.39 -1.39 -12.54
C ALA A 17 -24.51 -2.56 -13.54
N VAL A 18 -24.97 -2.28 -14.77
CA VAL A 18 -25.02 -3.25 -15.88
C VAL A 18 -24.02 -2.85 -16.97
N ASP A 19 -23.59 -3.81 -17.79
CA ASP A 19 -22.74 -3.51 -18.94
C ASP A 19 -23.49 -2.67 -19.99
N ALA A 20 -22.75 -2.02 -20.90
CA ALA A 20 -23.31 -1.14 -21.91
C ALA A 20 -24.29 -1.84 -22.88
N GLY A 21 -24.08 -3.12 -23.18
CA GLY A 21 -24.98 -3.88 -24.06
C GLY A 21 -26.33 -4.15 -23.37
N THR A 22 -26.28 -4.59 -22.11
CA THR A 22 -27.48 -4.77 -21.27
C THR A 22 -28.21 -3.45 -21.06
N MET A 23 -27.48 -2.37 -20.80
CA MET A 23 -28.01 -1.00 -20.70
C MET A 23 -28.84 -0.65 -21.94
N GLN A 24 -28.26 -0.72 -23.14
CA GLN A 24 -28.97 -0.41 -24.38
C GLN A 24 -30.15 -1.36 -24.67
N ALA A 25 -30.03 -2.64 -24.32
CA ALA A 25 -31.13 -3.59 -24.45
C ALA A 25 -32.32 -3.23 -23.55
N MET A 26 -32.04 -2.77 -22.32
CA MET A 26 -33.03 -2.33 -21.35
C MET A 26 -33.73 -1.04 -21.75
N GLU A 27 -32.99 -0.05 -22.25
CA GLU A 27 -33.57 1.18 -22.81
C GLU A 27 -34.54 0.89 -23.95
N ARG A 28 -34.11 0.07 -24.92
CA ARG A 28 -34.97 -0.36 -26.03
C ARG A 28 -36.22 -1.07 -25.54
N HIS A 29 -36.09 -1.97 -24.56
CA HIS A 29 -37.24 -2.68 -24.01
C HIS A 29 -38.22 -1.76 -23.29
N ALA A 30 -37.72 -0.81 -22.48
CA ALA A 30 -38.54 0.18 -21.80
C ALA A 30 -39.26 1.10 -22.79
N ALA A 31 -38.66 1.41 -23.93
CA ALA A 31 -39.29 2.19 -25.00
C ALA A 31 -40.39 1.41 -25.75
N MET A 32 -40.21 0.10 -25.96
CA MET A 32 -41.13 -0.72 -26.76
C MET A 32 -42.24 -1.40 -25.95
N CYS A 33 -42.01 -1.69 -24.66
CA CYS A 33 -42.96 -2.43 -23.82
C CYS A 33 -43.72 -1.50 -22.87
N ALA A 34 -45.00 -1.25 -23.16
CA ALA A 34 -45.84 -0.37 -22.34
C ALA A 34 -45.94 -0.79 -20.85
N ARG A 35 -45.89 -2.09 -20.54
CA ARG A 35 -45.92 -2.59 -19.16
C ARG A 35 -44.65 -2.23 -18.39
N CYS A 36 -43.48 -2.42 -19.01
CA CYS A 36 -42.20 -2.12 -18.40
C CYS A 36 -41.94 -0.60 -18.36
N SER A 37 -42.36 0.14 -19.38
CA SER A 37 -42.34 1.61 -19.40
C SER A 37 -43.10 2.24 -18.21
N ARG A 38 -44.31 1.74 -17.93
CA ARG A 38 -45.11 2.21 -16.77
C ARG A 38 -44.43 1.90 -15.45
N MET A 39 -43.84 0.72 -15.30
CA MET A 39 -43.08 0.34 -14.12
C MET A 39 -41.87 1.25 -13.93
N ASP A 40 -41.10 1.49 -14.99
CA ASP A 40 -39.91 2.35 -14.94
C ASP A 40 -40.26 3.78 -14.55
N SER A 41 -41.28 4.34 -15.18
CA SER A 41 -41.79 5.67 -14.87
C SER A 41 -42.27 5.78 -13.41
N ALA A 42 -42.97 4.76 -12.91
CA ALA A 42 -43.46 4.74 -11.53
C ALA A 42 -42.32 4.71 -10.51
N VAL A 43 -41.31 3.87 -10.73
CA VAL A 43 -40.15 3.76 -9.84
C VAL A 43 -39.31 5.04 -9.88
N ARG A 44 -39.04 5.60 -11.06
CA ARG A 44 -38.30 6.87 -11.19
C ARG A 44 -39.02 8.04 -10.49
N ARG A 45 -40.35 8.12 -10.60
CA ARG A 45 -41.14 9.11 -9.84
C ARG A 45 -41.07 8.88 -8.33
N GLY A 46 -41.20 7.62 -7.89
CA GLY A 46 -41.05 7.26 -6.48
C GLY A 46 -39.68 7.64 -5.93
N LEU A 47 -38.61 7.41 -6.70
CA LEU A 47 -37.25 7.78 -6.34
C LEU A 47 -37.08 9.30 -6.27
N MET A 48 -37.69 10.06 -7.18
CA MET A 48 -37.70 11.52 -7.11
C MET A 48 -38.38 12.00 -5.83
N LEU A 49 -39.52 11.42 -5.44
CA LEU A 49 -40.17 11.76 -4.17
C LEU A 49 -39.28 11.41 -2.97
N ALA A 50 -38.71 10.21 -2.94
CA ALA A 50 -37.81 9.77 -1.87
C ALA A 50 -36.59 10.68 -1.71
N ARG A 51 -36.03 11.18 -2.82
CA ARG A 51 -34.89 12.13 -2.81
C ARG A 51 -35.26 13.53 -2.35
N ASN A 52 -36.54 13.89 -2.41
CA ASN A 52 -37.06 15.18 -1.95
C ASN A 52 -37.66 15.11 -0.53
N LEU A 53 -37.53 13.98 0.17
CA LEU A 53 -37.91 13.93 1.58
C LEU A 53 -36.97 14.84 2.41
N PRO A 54 -37.47 15.41 3.53
CA PRO A 54 -36.62 16.12 4.47
C PRO A 54 -35.43 15.27 4.89
N GLU A 55 -34.29 15.92 5.09
CA GLU A 55 -33.09 15.24 5.53
C GLU A 55 -33.36 14.53 6.87
N ILE A 56 -33.08 13.23 6.92
CA ILE A 56 -33.25 12.43 8.13
C ILE A 56 -32.06 12.73 9.04
N THR A 57 -32.26 13.61 10.03
CA THR A 57 -31.24 13.90 11.03
C THR A 57 -31.22 12.80 12.10
N PRO A 58 -30.14 12.00 12.23
CA PRO A 58 -30.05 11.01 13.29
C PRO A 58 -29.92 11.69 14.66
N SER A 59 -30.29 10.98 15.73
CA SER A 59 -30.06 11.48 17.09
C SER A 59 -28.57 11.69 17.38
N ALA A 60 -28.23 12.71 18.17
CA ALA A 60 -26.84 13.02 18.53
C ALA A 60 -26.12 11.83 19.18
N ARG A 61 -26.82 11.04 20.00
CA ARG A 61 -26.29 9.81 20.60
C ARG A 61 -25.96 8.75 19.56
N PHE A 62 -26.78 8.61 18.52
CA PHE A 62 -26.49 7.67 17.43
C PHE A 62 -25.27 8.12 16.64
N ALA A 63 -25.20 9.40 16.25
CA ALA A 63 -24.07 9.97 15.52
C ALA A 63 -22.76 9.74 16.28
N ALA A 64 -22.71 10.06 17.57
CA ALA A 64 -21.52 9.85 18.40
C ALA A 64 -21.06 8.38 18.45
N ARG A 65 -22.00 7.42 18.54
CA ARG A 65 -21.65 5.99 18.51
C ARG A 65 -21.18 5.54 17.13
N LEU A 66 -21.80 6.04 16.07
CA LEU A 66 -21.41 5.73 14.70
C LEU A 66 -19.99 6.24 14.42
N ASP A 67 -19.71 7.49 14.79
CA ASP A 67 -18.38 8.09 14.62
C ASP A 67 -17.32 7.33 15.40
N ALA A 68 -17.57 7.02 16.67
CA ALA A 68 -16.66 6.21 17.47
C ALA A 68 -16.38 4.85 16.82
N ARG A 69 -17.41 4.19 16.27
CA ARG A 69 -17.23 2.91 15.57
C ARG A 69 -16.45 3.07 14.27
N LEU A 70 -16.77 4.07 13.45
CA LEU A 70 -16.06 4.32 12.18
C LEU A 70 -14.58 4.63 12.43
N VAL A 71 -14.26 5.37 13.48
CA VAL A 71 -12.87 5.63 13.89
C VAL A 71 -12.18 4.33 14.29
N ALA A 72 -12.81 3.49 15.12
CA ALA A 72 -12.26 2.21 15.52
C ALA A 72 -11.97 1.30 14.32
N GLU A 73 -12.90 1.19 13.36
CA GLU A 73 -12.72 0.40 12.15
C GLU A 73 -11.57 0.94 11.26
N ARG A 74 -11.44 2.26 11.12
CA ARG A 74 -10.33 2.87 10.37
C ARG A 74 -8.98 2.59 11.01
N ILE A 75 -8.91 2.62 12.35
CA ILE A 75 -7.68 2.28 13.09
C ILE A 75 -7.33 0.81 12.86
N ALA A 76 -8.29 -0.11 13.04
CA ALA A 76 -8.09 -1.54 12.84
C ALA A 76 -7.62 -1.84 11.40
N ALA A 77 -8.30 -1.29 10.39
CA ALA A 77 -7.92 -1.47 8.98
C ALA A 77 -6.50 -0.94 8.68
N ARG A 78 -6.10 0.17 9.31
CA ARG A 78 -4.75 0.73 9.17
C ARG A 78 -3.70 -0.16 9.83
N GLU A 79 -3.98 -0.70 11.01
CA GLU A 79 -3.10 -1.64 11.70
C GLU A 79 -2.90 -2.93 10.89
N GLU A 80 -3.97 -3.49 10.33
CA GLU A 80 -3.89 -4.65 9.43
C GLU A 80 -3.07 -4.36 8.18
N ALA A 81 -3.26 -3.19 7.56
CA ALA A 81 -2.47 -2.78 6.40
C ALA A 81 -0.98 -2.62 6.73
N LEU A 82 -0.66 -2.07 7.92
CA LEU A 82 0.72 -1.96 8.41
C LEU A 82 1.32 -3.33 8.73
N ALA A 83 0.56 -4.22 9.36
CA ALA A 83 1.00 -5.58 9.66
C ALA A 83 1.32 -6.36 8.38
N ARG A 84 0.52 -6.19 7.33
CA ARG A 84 0.75 -6.81 6.00
C ARG A 84 1.98 -6.26 5.29
N LYS A 85 2.29 -4.97 5.49
CA LYS A 85 3.46 -4.30 4.88
C LYS A 85 4.76 -4.51 5.64
N ARG A 86 4.73 -4.98 6.90
CA ARG A 86 5.96 -5.25 7.66
C ARG A 86 6.69 -6.44 7.01
N PRO A 87 7.86 -6.23 6.38
CA PRO A 87 8.59 -7.32 5.76
C PRO A 87 9.00 -8.34 6.83
N PRO A 88 8.98 -9.65 6.52
CA PRO A 88 9.32 -10.71 7.48
C PRO A 88 10.74 -10.53 8.05
N THR A 89 11.62 -9.86 7.32
CA THR A 89 13.00 -9.55 7.73
C THR A 89 13.09 -8.72 9.00
N LEU A 90 12.17 -7.76 9.24
CA LEU A 90 12.19 -6.95 10.46
C LEU A 90 11.82 -7.76 11.71
N ARG A 91 10.93 -8.76 11.57
CA ARG A 91 10.61 -9.69 12.66
C ARG A 91 11.80 -10.59 12.98
N VAL A 92 12.45 -11.14 11.94
CA VAL A 92 13.64 -11.99 12.11
C VAL A 92 14.79 -11.20 12.73
N MET A 93 15.04 -9.98 12.27
CA MET A 93 16.06 -9.09 12.83
C MET A 93 15.80 -8.76 14.31
N GLY A 94 14.54 -8.48 14.68
CA GLY A 94 14.17 -8.22 16.08
C GLY A 94 14.42 -9.43 16.99
N VAL A 95 14.05 -10.63 16.55
CA VAL A 95 14.30 -11.87 17.30
C VAL A 95 15.80 -12.17 17.41
N LEU A 96 16.57 -11.99 16.34
CA LEU A 96 18.02 -12.18 16.35
C LEU A 96 18.72 -11.19 17.30
N ALA A 97 18.34 -9.90 17.25
CA ALA A 97 18.93 -8.89 18.13
C ALA A 97 18.65 -9.20 19.61
N ALA A 98 17.40 -9.55 19.94
CA ALA A 98 17.03 -9.96 21.30
C ALA A 98 17.80 -11.21 21.75
N SER A 99 18.00 -12.17 20.84
CA SER A 99 18.75 -13.41 21.13
C SER A 99 20.24 -13.13 21.37
N LEU A 100 20.85 -12.23 20.59
CA LEU A 100 22.24 -11.80 20.80
C LEU A 100 22.43 -11.07 22.14
N VAL A 101 21.50 -10.19 22.50
CA VAL A 101 21.52 -9.51 23.80
C VAL A 101 21.38 -10.52 24.95
N ALA A 102 20.45 -11.47 24.84
CA ALA A 102 20.27 -12.52 25.83
C ALA A 102 21.52 -13.42 25.97
N MET A 103 22.13 -13.81 24.84
CA MET A 103 23.37 -14.59 24.84
C MET A 103 24.54 -13.82 25.47
N GLY A 104 24.71 -12.54 25.12
CA GLY A 104 25.73 -11.68 25.71
C GLY A 104 25.57 -11.52 27.22
N TRP A 105 24.33 -11.31 27.69
CA TRP A 105 24.03 -11.20 29.12
C TRP A 105 24.31 -12.52 29.87
N LEU A 106 23.93 -13.66 29.28
CA LEU A 106 24.17 -14.97 29.89
C LEU A 106 25.66 -15.35 29.91
N ALA A 107 26.41 -14.95 28.88
CA ALA A 107 27.86 -15.12 28.83
C ALA A 107 28.57 -14.24 29.86
N GLY A 108 28.13 -12.98 30.02
CA GLY A 108 28.66 -12.05 31.03
C GLY A 108 28.47 -12.55 32.47
N GLN A 109 27.34 -13.20 32.77
CA GLN A 109 27.11 -13.79 34.10
C GLN A 109 27.96 -15.03 34.39
N ARG A 110 28.44 -15.72 33.36
CA ARG A 110 29.31 -16.89 33.50
C ARG A 110 30.79 -16.56 33.36
N ALA A 111 31.15 -15.33 33.02
CA ALA A 111 32.53 -14.93 32.93
C ALA A 111 33.17 -14.98 34.34
N PRO A 112 34.15 -15.86 34.59
CA PRO A 112 34.86 -15.87 35.86
C PRO A 112 35.62 -14.54 35.99
N ALA A 113 35.53 -13.90 37.16
CA ALA A 113 36.04 -12.57 37.43
C ALA A 113 37.59 -12.42 37.40
N SER A 114 38.34 -13.39 36.88
CA SER A 114 39.80 -13.30 36.88
C SER A 114 40.44 -14.28 35.90
N GLU A 115 40.74 -13.81 34.70
CA GLU A 115 41.86 -14.34 33.93
C GLU A 115 42.49 -13.17 33.20
N SER A 116 43.34 -12.43 33.92
CA SER A 116 44.19 -11.41 33.31
C SER A 116 45.01 -12.10 32.22
N TRP A 117 44.69 -11.84 30.95
CA TRP A 117 45.57 -12.12 29.83
C TRP A 117 46.94 -11.50 30.14
N ARG A 118 47.85 -12.32 30.67
CA ARG A 118 49.26 -11.98 30.75
C ARG A 118 49.79 -12.24 29.36
N ILE A 119 50.17 -11.18 28.67
CA ILE A 119 51.02 -11.28 27.49
C ILE A 119 52.24 -12.08 27.92
N ALA A 120 52.34 -13.33 27.49
CA ALA A 120 53.54 -14.12 27.63
C ALA A 120 54.58 -13.48 26.72
N THR A 121 55.48 -12.68 27.29
CA THR A 121 56.67 -12.17 26.60
C THR A 121 57.58 -13.36 26.31
N SER A 122 57.37 -14.03 25.18
CA SER A 122 58.31 -15.03 24.67
C SER A 122 59.59 -14.29 24.27
N GLU A 123 60.68 -14.62 24.96
CA GLU A 123 62.03 -14.16 24.65
C GLU A 123 62.37 -14.58 23.21
N ILE A 124 62.58 -13.59 22.33
CA ILE A 124 62.89 -13.81 20.92
C ILE A 124 64.36 -14.27 20.83
N ALA A 125 64.58 -15.54 20.47
CA ALA A 125 65.91 -16.03 20.15
C ALA A 125 66.45 -15.35 18.87
N PRO A 126 67.74 -14.96 18.79
CA PRO A 126 68.30 -14.32 17.62
C PRO A 126 68.36 -15.29 16.42
N ILE A 127 67.83 -14.84 15.29
CA ILE A 127 67.86 -15.54 14.01
C ILE A 127 69.31 -15.53 13.48
N PRO A 128 69.91 -16.67 13.11
CA PRO A 128 71.23 -16.69 12.49
C PRO A 128 71.17 -16.07 11.09
N VAL A 129 72.01 -15.06 10.84
CA VAL A 129 72.15 -14.42 9.53
C VAL A 129 72.79 -15.42 8.57
N ALA A 130 71.98 -16.03 7.70
CA ALA A 130 72.46 -16.86 6.62
C ALA A 130 73.03 -15.99 5.49
N GLU A 131 74.25 -16.32 5.07
CA GLU A 131 75.00 -15.67 3.99
C GLU A 131 74.19 -15.69 2.68
N TRP A 132 73.90 -14.50 2.15
CA TRP A 132 73.08 -14.31 0.96
C TRP A 132 73.82 -14.82 -0.29
N ARG A 133 73.32 -15.91 -0.89
CA ARG A 133 73.71 -16.36 -2.23
C ARG A 133 72.70 -15.85 -3.26
N PRO A 134 73.12 -15.12 -4.32
CA PRO A 134 72.20 -14.74 -5.39
C PRO A 134 71.75 -15.99 -6.16
N ALA A 135 70.43 -16.22 -6.21
CA ALA A 135 69.83 -17.26 -7.05
C ALA A 135 69.93 -16.89 -8.54
N PRO A 136 70.13 -17.86 -9.45
CA PRO A 136 70.21 -17.58 -10.89
C PRO A 136 68.87 -17.08 -11.45
N ALA A 137 68.97 -16.13 -12.38
CA ALA A 137 67.84 -15.43 -12.99
C ALA A 137 66.81 -16.38 -13.62
N LEU A 138 65.62 -16.44 -13.03
CA LEU A 138 64.47 -17.15 -13.58
C LEU A 138 63.89 -16.33 -14.75
N ARG A 139 63.95 -16.87 -15.96
CA ARG A 139 63.27 -16.29 -17.13
C ARG A 139 61.77 -16.57 -17.04
N ILE A 140 60.99 -15.55 -16.68
CA ILE A 140 59.52 -15.61 -16.72
C ILE A 140 59.08 -15.56 -18.19
N ARG A 141 58.42 -16.63 -18.64
CA ARG A 141 57.80 -16.73 -19.97
C ARG A 141 56.39 -16.14 -19.87
N SER A 142 56.15 -14.98 -20.48
CA SER A 142 54.84 -14.34 -20.51
C SER A 142 53.88 -15.12 -21.45
N ALA A 143 52.80 -15.67 -20.89
CA ALA A 143 51.68 -16.19 -21.67
C ALA A 143 50.75 -15.02 -22.11
N PRO A 144 50.14 -15.07 -23.30
CA PRO A 144 49.29 -13.99 -23.79
C PRO A 144 47.97 -13.91 -23.01
N LEU A 145 47.57 -12.67 -22.70
CA LEU A 145 46.28 -12.29 -22.12
C LEU A 145 45.13 -12.83 -23.00
N ARG A 146 44.20 -13.55 -22.38
CA ARG A 146 42.92 -13.93 -22.97
C ARG A 146 41.88 -12.87 -22.61
N ASP A 147 41.12 -12.43 -23.61
CA ASP A 147 40.10 -11.36 -23.59
C ASP A 147 39.19 -11.35 -22.35
N PRO A 148 38.88 -10.16 -21.79
CA PRO A 148 37.73 -10.01 -20.91
C PRO A 148 36.45 -10.01 -21.75
N ALA A 149 35.63 -11.06 -21.58
CA ALA A 149 34.25 -11.04 -22.01
C ALA A 149 33.53 -9.88 -21.30
N VAL A 150 33.20 -8.85 -22.07
CA VAL A 150 32.33 -7.75 -21.66
C VAL A 150 30.95 -8.33 -21.34
N VAL A 151 30.61 -8.39 -20.05
CA VAL A 151 29.23 -8.63 -19.61
C VAL A 151 28.48 -7.30 -19.71
N THR A 152 27.79 -7.10 -20.83
CA THR A 152 26.78 -6.05 -20.98
C THR A 152 25.58 -6.40 -20.10
N VAL A 153 25.48 -5.77 -18.93
CA VAL A 153 24.26 -5.78 -18.14
C VAL A 153 23.26 -4.84 -18.82
N ALA A 154 22.31 -5.42 -19.55
CA ALA A 154 21.18 -4.68 -20.08
C ALA A 154 20.30 -4.23 -18.92
N SER A 155 20.47 -2.98 -18.49
CA SER A 155 19.51 -2.27 -17.63
C SER A 155 18.18 -2.13 -18.38
N THR A 156 17.29 -3.09 -18.18
CA THR A 156 15.87 -2.92 -18.49
C THR A 156 15.30 -1.95 -17.47
N SER A 157 15.26 -0.67 -17.83
CA SER A 157 14.43 0.34 -17.18
C SER A 157 12.96 0.08 -17.49
N ALA A 158 12.45 -1.07 -17.05
CA ALA A 158 11.03 -1.31 -16.95
C ALA A 158 10.51 -0.46 -15.78
N ARG A 159 10.11 0.78 -16.11
CA ARG A 159 9.35 1.64 -15.20
C ARG A 159 8.08 0.89 -14.79
N PRO A 160 7.79 0.72 -13.49
CA PRO A 160 6.50 0.22 -13.05
C PRO A 160 5.38 1.17 -13.50
N GLN A 161 4.46 0.66 -14.31
CA GLN A 161 3.33 1.39 -14.91
C GLN A 161 2.33 2.01 -13.91
N TRP A 162 2.44 1.71 -12.61
CA TRP A 162 1.49 2.19 -11.59
C TRP A 162 1.82 3.58 -11.02
N MET A 163 2.87 4.27 -11.51
CA MET A 163 3.19 5.66 -11.12
C MET A 163 2.60 6.75 -12.04
N ALA A 164 1.73 6.41 -13.00
CA ALA A 164 1.07 7.37 -13.89
C ALA A 164 -0.29 7.89 -13.37
N SER A 165 -0.44 8.08 -12.06
CA SER A 165 -1.57 8.82 -11.50
C SER A 165 -1.12 10.25 -11.24
N ALA A 166 -1.35 11.13 -12.20
CA ALA A 166 -1.19 12.56 -12.00
C ALA A 166 -2.11 13.02 -10.85
N PRO A 167 -1.68 13.96 -9.98
CA PRO A 167 -2.60 14.64 -9.10
C PRO A 167 -3.58 15.44 -9.96
N VAL A 168 -4.88 15.18 -9.79
CA VAL A 168 -5.94 16.04 -10.29
C VAL A 168 -5.72 17.43 -9.65
N PRO A 169 -5.61 18.52 -10.43
CA PRO A 169 -5.54 19.85 -9.85
C PRO A 169 -6.86 20.10 -9.10
N MET A 170 -6.77 20.33 -7.79
CA MET A 170 -7.87 20.90 -7.02
C MET A 170 -8.13 22.31 -7.55
N SER A 171 -9.09 22.42 -8.46
CA SER A 171 -9.74 23.69 -8.74
C SER A 171 -10.29 24.22 -7.43
N ALA A 172 -9.77 25.37 -6.99
CA ALA A 172 -10.30 26.09 -5.85
C ALA A 172 -11.78 26.38 -6.10
N VAL A 173 -12.66 25.69 -5.37
CA VAL A 173 -14.07 26.03 -5.29
C VAL A 173 -14.15 27.31 -4.48
N SER A 174 -14.25 28.44 -5.17
CA SER A 174 -14.60 29.72 -4.58
C SER A 174 -16.06 29.63 -4.10
N TYR A 175 -16.22 29.39 -2.79
CA TYR A 175 -17.48 29.52 -2.11
C TYR A 175 -17.80 31.02 -1.93
N THR A 176 -18.73 31.54 -2.72
CA THR A 176 -19.38 32.82 -2.46
C THR A 176 -20.56 32.59 -1.51
N PRO A 177 -20.53 33.08 -0.27
CA PRO A 177 -21.71 33.06 0.58
C PRO A 177 -22.76 34.02 -0.01
N ALA A 178 -23.94 33.50 -0.30
CA ALA A 178 -25.10 34.32 -0.58
C ALA A 178 -25.49 35.06 0.71
N ILE A 179 -25.25 36.37 0.73
CA ILE A 179 -25.78 37.27 1.75
C ILE A 179 -27.29 37.30 1.55
N VAL A 180 -28.03 36.70 2.48
CA VAL A 180 -29.48 36.79 2.56
C VAL A 180 -29.79 38.17 3.16
N ASP A 181 -30.23 39.10 2.32
CA ASP A 181 -30.81 40.36 2.75
C ASP A 181 -32.09 40.08 3.56
N GLY A 182 -31.98 40.23 4.87
CA GLY A 182 -33.11 40.21 5.79
C GLY A 182 -33.94 41.47 5.60
N GLN A 183 -35.05 41.37 4.85
CA GLN A 183 -36.11 42.36 4.93
C GLN A 183 -36.82 42.24 6.29
N ALA A 184 -36.45 43.13 7.21
CA ALA A 184 -37.23 43.44 8.39
C ALA A 184 -38.49 44.20 7.95
N GLY A 185 -39.63 43.50 7.91
CA GLY A 185 -40.95 44.11 7.85
C GLY A 185 -41.33 44.61 9.24
N THR A 186 -41.37 45.93 9.42
CA THR A 186 -41.98 46.59 10.57
C THR A 186 -43.50 46.63 10.38
N ARG A 187 -44.23 46.12 11.37
CA ARG A 187 -45.60 46.50 11.69
C ARG A 187 -45.57 47.41 12.91
#